data_AF-A0A7Z9QQI1-F1
#
_entry.id   AF-A0A7Z9QQI1-F1
#
_cell.length_a   1.000
_cell.length_b   1.000
_cell.length_c   1.000
_cell.angle_alpha   90.00
_cell.angle_beta   90.00
_cell.angle_gamma   90.00
#
_symmetry.space_group_name_H-M   'P 1'
#
loop_
_entity.id
_entity.type
_entity.pdbx_description
1 polymer ?
#
loop_
_entity_poly.entity_id
_entity_poly.type
_entity_poly.pdbx_seq_one_letter_code
_entity_poly.pdbx_strand_id
1 'polypeptide(L)'
;MLKYDNLVEKLDEQVESILPRQVIDLSRDDYGGFVSDGIAAPTSVSTVPTLGHAYLLEGGKYYQSEEILTRILSGATFGRKIRRESGCFDLITTNFDSSPDTGFLVKAIAPVVRAARKAATYGDKGAEQIAETLR
;
A
#
# COMPACT_ATOMS: atom_id res chain seq x y z
N MET A 1 -14.62 -19.22 17.45
CA MET A 1 -13.95 -18.13 18.19
C MET A 1 -12.76 -17.68 17.37
N LEU A 2 -12.68 -16.38 17.04
CA LEU A 2 -11.56 -15.81 16.28
C LEU A 2 -10.33 -15.72 17.19
N LYS A 3 -9.17 -16.22 16.74
CA LYS A 3 -7.89 -16.09 17.47
C LYS A 3 -7.02 -15.03 16.77
N TYR A 4 -6.21 -14.32 17.56
CA TYR A 4 -5.31 -13.30 17.03
C TYR A 4 -4.31 -13.89 16.02
N ASP A 5 -3.68 -15.01 16.35
CA ASP A 5 -2.69 -15.65 15.48
C ASP A 5 -3.27 -16.00 14.10
N ASN A 6 -4.52 -16.46 14.07
CA ASN A 6 -5.23 -16.72 12.80
C ASN A 6 -5.42 -15.44 11.97
N LEU A 7 -5.50 -14.25 12.59
CA LEU A 7 -5.56 -12.98 11.85
C LEU A 7 -4.21 -12.56 11.30
N VAL A 8 -3.13 -12.82 12.05
CA VAL A 8 -1.76 -12.58 11.58
C VAL A 8 -1.45 -13.46 10.37
N GLU A 9 -1.78 -14.75 10.44
CA GLU A 9 -1.63 -15.68 9.31
C GLU A 9 -2.42 -15.20 8.08
N LYS A 10 -3.64 -14.68 8.28
CA LYS A 10 -4.45 -14.14 7.17
C LYS A 10 -3.87 -12.88 6.56
N LEU A 11 -3.22 -12.03 7.34
CA LEU A 11 -2.47 -10.88 6.81
C LEU A 11 -1.32 -11.35 5.93
N ASP A 12 -0.57 -12.36 6.39
CA ASP A 12 0.56 -12.91 5.64
C ASP A 12 0.11 -13.58 4.33
N GLU A 13 -0.94 -14.40 4.36
CA GLU A 13 -1.57 -14.96 3.15
C GLU A 13 -2.05 -13.86 2.20
N GLN A 14 -2.60 -12.77 2.73
CA GLN A 14 -3.05 -11.66 1.91
C GLN A 14 -1.85 -11.01 1.22
N VAL A 15 -0.75 -10.74 1.92
CA VAL A 15 0.50 -10.20 1.34
C VAL A 15 1.00 -11.12 0.23
N GLU A 16 1.05 -12.44 0.46
CA GLU A 16 1.48 -13.42 -0.55
C GLU A 16 0.60 -13.41 -1.81
N SER A 17 -0.72 -13.18 -1.65
CA SER A 17 -1.64 -13.05 -2.79
C SER A 17 -1.47 -11.73 -3.57
N ILE A 18 -0.91 -10.71 -2.92
CA ILE A 18 -0.77 -9.37 -3.46
C ILE A 18 0.53 -9.22 -4.26
N LEU A 19 1.65 -9.68 -3.69
CA LEU A 19 2.98 -9.42 -4.25
C LEU A 19 3.13 -9.81 -5.72
N PRO A 20 2.60 -10.95 -6.21
CA PRO A 20 2.70 -11.32 -7.62
C PRO A 20 1.97 -10.37 -8.58
N ARG A 21 1.02 -9.58 -8.07
CA ARG A 21 0.25 -8.61 -8.87
C ARG A 21 0.97 -7.27 -9.04
N GLN A 22 2.01 -7.00 -8.25
CA GLN A 22 2.71 -5.73 -8.35
C GLN A 22 3.68 -5.72 -9.53
N VAL A 23 3.64 -4.66 -10.33
CA VAL A 23 4.59 -4.44 -11.43
C VAL A 23 5.95 -4.02 -10.85
N ILE A 24 6.95 -4.89 -10.98
CA ILE A 24 8.33 -4.64 -10.52
C ILE A 24 9.34 -4.47 -11.64
N ASP A 25 8.91 -4.56 -12.89
CA ASP A 25 9.74 -4.25 -14.04
C ASP A 25 9.87 -2.72 -14.18
N LEU A 26 11.07 -2.21 -13.90
CA LEU A 26 11.40 -0.78 -13.96
C LEU A 26 11.24 -0.17 -15.36
N SER A 27 11.22 -1.00 -16.41
CA SER A 27 11.02 -0.52 -17.78
C SER A 27 9.55 -0.23 -18.12
N ARG A 28 8.62 -0.71 -17.31
CA ARG A 28 7.18 -0.52 -17.53
C ARG A 28 6.70 0.81 -17.00
N ASP A 29 5.81 1.44 -17.75
CA ASP A 29 5.22 2.73 -17.37
C ASP A 29 4.36 2.63 -16.09
N ASP A 30 3.78 1.46 -15.84
CA ASP A 30 2.97 1.17 -14.65
C ASP A 30 3.78 0.54 -13.49
N TYR A 31 5.11 0.70 -13.49
CA TYR A 31 5.98 0.27 -12.38
C TYR A 31 5.45 0.75 -11.01
N GLY A 32 5.40 -0.18 -10.06
CA GLY A 32 4.89 0.02 -8.71
C GLY A 32 3.37 -0.20 -8.56
N GLY A 33 2.60 -0.15 -9.65
CA GLY A 33 1.17 -0.40 -9.63
C GLY A 33 0.81 -1.88 -9.39
N PHE A 34 -0.44 -2.14 -8.99
CA PHE A 34 -0.94 -3.51 -8.78
C PHE A 34 -1.95 -3.88 -9.85
N VAL A 35 -1.64 -4.91 -10.63
CA VAL A 35 -2.47 -5.38 -11.74
C VAL A 35 -3.69 -6.13 -11.22
N SER A 36 -4.87 -5.67 -11.65
CA SER A 36 -6.13 -6.40 -11.57
C SER A 36 -6.79 -6.34 -12.93
N ASP A 37 -7.38 -7.44 -13.38
CA ASP A 37 -8.10 -7.50 -14.67
C ASP A 37 -7.26 -7.00 -15.87
N GLY A 38 -5.95 -7.26 -15.82
CA GLY A 38 -5.00 -6.94 -16.89
C GLY A 38 -4.40 -5.53 -16.84
N ILE A 39 -4.80 -4.66 -15.90
CA ILE A 39 -4.30 -3.29 -15.78
C ILE A 39 -3.95 -2.90 -14.34
N ALA A 40 -2.89 -2.11 -14.16
CA ALA A 40 -2.63 -1.41 -12.90
C ALA A 40 -3.47 -0.11 -12.84
N ALA A 41 -4.72 -0.22 -12.39
CA ALA A 41 -5.61 0.94 -12.29
C ALA A 41 -5.14 1.94 -11.21
N PRO A 42 -5.50 3.24 -11.29
CA PRO A 42 -5.11 4.24 -10.29
C PRO A 42 -5.56 3.87 -8.86
N THR A 43 -6.75 3.28 -8.71
CA THR A 43 -7.27 2.79 -7.42
C THR A 43 -6.53 1.58 -6.87
N SER A 44 -5.66 0.92 -7.65
CA SER A 44 -4.88 -0.24 -7.20
C SER A 44 -3.90 0.08 -6.06
N VAL A 45 -3.57 1.36 -5.88
CA VAL A 45 -2.78 1.89 -4.74
C VAL A 45 -3.44 1.58 -3.39
N SER A 46 -4.76 1.31 -3.37
CA SER A 46 -5.50 0.84 -2.17
C SER A 46 -5.02 -0.50 -1.62
N THR A 47 -4.11 -1.18 -2.33
CA THR A 47 -3.42 -2.39 -1.92
C THR A 47 -2.24 -2.11 -0.97
N VAL A 48 -1.60 -0.94 -1.08
CA VAL A 48 -0.43 -0.54 -0.28
C VAL A 48 -0.68 -0.58 1.24
N PRO A 49 -1.85 -0.20 1.77
CA PRO A 49 -2.16 -0.32 3.20
C PRO A 49 -1.94 -1.71 3.79
N THR A 50 -2.29 -2.78 3.07
CA THR A 50 -2.08 -4.16 3.57
C THR A 50 -0.59 -4.44 3.75
N LEU A 51 0.25 -4.01 2.81
CA LEU A 51 1.71 -4.13 2.93
C LEU A 51 2.22 -3.31 4.12
N GLY A 52 1.70 -2.10 4.32
CA GLY A 52 2.04 -1.26 5.46
C GLY A 52 1.67 -1.89 6.80
N HIS A 53 0.50 -2.54 6.90
CA HIS A 53 0.13 -3.31 8.09
C HIS A 53 1.11 -4.47 8.33
N ALA A 54 1.48 -5.21 7.28
CA ALA A 54 2.41 -6.32 7.38
C ALA A 54 3.82 -5.89 7.83
N TYR A 55 4.31 -4.75 7.31
CA TYR A 55 5.59 -4.18 7.73
C TYR A 55 5.59 -3.78 9.21
N LEU A 56 4.49 -3.22 9.71
CA LEU A 56 4.41 -2.63 11.05
C LEU A 56 4.01 -3.61 12.16
N LEU A 57 3.46 -4.78 11.81
CA LEU A 57 2.91 -5.72 12.78
C LEU A 57 3.99 -6.61 13.40
N GLU A 58 4.37 -6.30 14.63
CA GLU A 58 5.32 -7.12 15.40
C GLU A 58 4.82 -8.56 15.54
N GLY A 59 5.72 -9.53 15.30
CA GLY A 59 5.41 -10.96 15.29
C GLY A 59 4.83 -11.50 13.99
N GLY A 60 4.48 -10.64 13.03
CA GLY A 60 4.11 -11.06 11.68
C GLY A 60 5.32 -11.45 10.83
N LYS A 61 5.12 -12.28 9.79
CA LYS A 61 6.19 -12.76 8.90
C LYS A 61 7.00 -11.64 8.24
N TYR A 62 6.33 -10.52 7.99
CA TYR A 62 6.86 -9.39 7.22
C TYR A 62 7.27 -8.19 8.08
N TYR A 63 7.29 -8.35 9.41
CA TYR A 63 7.68 -7.28 10.32
C TYR A 63 9.05 -6.70 9.96
N GLN A 64 9.09 -5.39 9.69
CA GLN A 64 10.29 -4.65 9.28
C GLN A 64 11.02 -5.20 8.04
N SER A 65 10.31 -5.91 7.15
CA SER A 65 10.89 -6.48 5.93
C SER A 65 11.33 -5.41 4.93
N GLU A 66 12.58 -5.45 4.51
CA GLU A 66 13.12 -4.57 3.45
C GLU A 66 12.44 -4.78 2.09
N GLU A 67 12.04 -6.02 1.79
CA GLU A 67 11.25 -6.30 0.58
C GLU A 67 9.93 -5.53 0.64
N ILE A 68 9.17 -5.69 1.72
CA ILE A 68 7.85 -5.05 1.86
C ILE A 68 7.99 -3.53 1.86
N LEU A 69 9.02 -2.99 2.50
CA LEU A 69 9.33 -1.56 2.42
C LEU A 69 9.52 -1.10 0.97
N THR A 70 10.34 -1.81 0.19
CA THR A 70 10.57 -1.51 -1.24
C THR A 70 9.27 -1.56 -2.06
N ARG A 71 8.39 -2.52 -1.76
CA ARG A 71 7.07 -2.67 -2.38
C ARG A 71 6.13 -1.51 -2.05
N ILE A 72 6.14 -1.03 -0.81
CA ILE A 72 5.37 0.14 -0.38
C ILE A 72 5.88 1.41 -1.09
N LEU A 73 7.19 1.63 -1.13
CA LEU A 73 7.79 2.83 -1.73
C LEU A 73 7.54 2.91 -3.24
N SER A 74 7.60 1.78 -3.94
CA SER A 74 7.26 1.70 -5.37
C SER A 74 5.77 1.93 -5.60
N GLY A 75 4.87 1.33 -4.81
CA GLY A 75 3.43 1.57 -4.89
C GLY A 75 3.04 3.03 -4.63
N ALA A 76 3.69 3.68 -3.67
CA ALA A 76 3.48 5.09 -3.40
C ALA A 76 4.01 6.01 -4.53
N THR A 77 5.10 5.62 -5.17
CA THR A 77 5.64 6.33 -6.35
C THR A 77 4.69 6.24 -7.52
N PHE A 78 4.14 5.05 -7.80
CA PHE A 78 3.08 4.87 -8.77
C PHE A 78 1.85 5.74 -8.45
N GLY A 79 1.40 5.73 -7.19
CA GLY A 79 0.28 6.55 -6.75
C GLY A 79 0.48 8.05 -6.98
N ARG A 80 1.67 8.59 -6.70
CA ARG A 80 1.99 9.99 -7.01
C ARG A 80 1.97 10.30 -8.51
N LYS A 81 2.47 9.37 -9.33
CA LYS A 81 2.51 9.54 -10.79
C LYS A 81 1.11 9.59 -11.41
N ILE A 82 0.20 8.73 -10.94
CA ILE A 82 -1.12 8.53 -11.57
C ILE A 82 -2.23 9.41 -10.96
N ARG A 83 -1.97 10.05 -9.81
CA ARG A 83 -2.89 11.00 -9.18
C ARG A 83 -3.12 12.20 -10.10
N ARG A 84 -4.38 12.61 -10.24
CA ARG A 84 -4.74 13.80 -11.04
C ARG A 84 -4.29 15.09 -10.36
N GLU A 85 -4.31 16.19 -11.12
CA GLU A 85 -3.97 17.53 -10.61
C GLU A 85 -4.86 17.96 -9.44
N SER A 86 -6.14 17.57 -9.45
CA SER A 86 -7.09 17.76 -8.34
C SER A 86 -6.67 17.05 -7.03
N GLY A 87 -5.76 16.09 -7.11
CA GLY A 87 -5.43 15.16 -6.03
C GLY A 87 -6.26 13.87 -6.03
N CYS A 88 -7.25 13.72 -6.92
CA CYS A 88 -8.09 12.52 -6.96
C CYS A 88 -7.53 11.41 -7.85
N PHE A 89 -8.03 10.20 -7.64
CA PHE A 89 -7.78 9.01 -8.44
C PHE A 89 -8.98 8.65 -9.30
N ASP A 90 -8.73 8.03 -10.45
CA ASP A 90 -9.80 7.49 -11.28
C ASP A 90 -10.15 6.07 -10.88
N LEU A 91 -11.46 5.81 -10.83
CA LEU A 91 -12.01 4.49 -11.08
C LEU A 91 -12.31 4.39 -12.58
N ILE A 92 -11.36 3.80 -13.32
CA ILE A 92 -11.33 3.77 -14.79
C ILE A 92 -12.59 3.19 -15.47
N THR A 93 -13.41 2.46 -14.72
CA THR A 93 -14.65 1.87 -15.24
C THR A 93 -15.83 2.85 -15.25
N THR A 94 -15.86 3.86 -14.37
CA THR A 94 -17.06 4.71 -14.23
C THR A 94 -16.85 6.09 -13.62
N ASN A 95 -15.82 6.33 -12.80
CA ASN A 95 -15.66 7.60 -12.09
C ASN A 95 -14.25 8.16 -12.32
N PHE A 96 -14.12 9.13 -13.22
CA PHE A 96 -12.88 9.90 -13.36
C PHE A 96 -12.86 11.03 -12.34
N ASP A 97 -11.66 11.41 -11.91
CA ASP A 97 -11.45 12.45 -10.91
C ASP A 97 -12.28 12.21 -9.64
N SER A 98 -12.28 10.96 -9.17
CA SER A 98 -13.29 10.46 -8.23
C SER A 98 -12.95 10.81 -6.79
N SER A 99 -13.68 11.78 -6.23
CA SER A 99 -13.57 12.12 -4.81
C SER A 99 -13.98 10.96 -3.87
N PRO A 100 -14.99 10.13 -4.15
CA PRO A 100 -15.31 8.98 -3.30
C PRO A 100 -14.19 7.92 -3.27
N ASP A 101 -13.66 7.52 -4.42
CA ASP A 101 -12.59 6.51 -4.50
C ASP A 101 -11.30 7.00 -3.83
N THR A 102 -11.02 8.30 -3.98
CA THR A 102 -9.93 8.97 -3.27
C THR A 102 -10.16 8.96 -1.75
N GLY A 103 -11.39 9.22 -1.30
CA GLY A 103 -11.77 9.14 0.11
C GLY A 103 -11.57 7.74 0.70
N PHE A 104 -11.92 6.69 -0.05
CA PHE A 104 -11.67 5.31 0.37
C PHE A 104 -10.18 4.98 0.48
N LEU A 105 -9.39 5.44 -0.49
CA LEU A 105 -7.93 5.27 -0.45
C LEU A 105 -7.32 5.95 0.77
N VAL A 106 -7.67 7.23 1.01
CA VAL A 106 -7.17 7.98 2.17
C VAL A 106 -7.60 7.32 3.48
N LYS A 107 -8.85 6.87 3.57
CA LYS A 107 -9.35 6.12 4.74
C LYS A 107 -8.52 4.85 5.02
N ALA A 108 -8.10 4.14 3.97
CA ALA A 108 -7.30 2.92 4.10
C ALA A 108 -5.83 3.22 4.48
N ILE A 109 -5.23 4.27 3.91
CA ILE A 109 -3.83 4.64 4.15
C ILE A 109 -3.63 5.32 5.52
N ALA A 110 -4.57 6.14 5.99
CA ALA A 110 -4.40 6.96 7.17
C ALA A 110 -4.03 6.18 8.46
N PRO A 111 -4.64 5.01 8.76
CA PRO A 111 -4.23 4.18 9.90
C PRO A 111 -2.79 3.70 9.82
N VAL A 112 -2.33 3.32 8.62
CA VAL A 112 -0.94 2.89 8.37
C VAL A 112 0.03 4.04 8.60
N VAL A 113 -0.25 5.22 8.04
CA VAL A 113 0.58 6.42 8.27
C VAL A 113 0.68 6.76 9.75
N ARG A 114 -0.45 6.70 10.48
CA ARG A 114 -0.45 6.94 11.92
C ARG A 114 0.39 5.89 12.68
N ALA A 115 0.26 4.62 12.34
CA ALA A 115 1.03 3.55 12.97
C ALA A 115 2.53 3.67 12.64
N ALA A 116 2.87 4.00 11.40
CA ALA A 116 4.25 4.23 10.94
C ALA A 116 4.89 5.41 11.68
N ARG A 117 4.19 6.54 11.83
CA ARG A 117 4.66 7.67 12.65
C ARG A 117 4.94 7.26 14.09
N LYS A 118 4.09 6.42 14.69
CA LYS A 118 4.33 5.91 16.03
C LYS A 118 5.57 5.02 16.08
N ALA A 119 5.71 4.07 15.16
CA ALA A 119 6.89 3.20 15.06
C ALA A 119 8.19 3.99 14.86
N ALA A 120 8.16 5.06 14.05
CA ALA A 120 9.31 5.94 13.84
C ALA A 120 9.80 6.60 15.14
N THR A 121 8.92 6.90 16.11
CA THR A 121 9.35 7.43 17.41
C THR A 121 10.17 6.43 18.24
N TYR A 122 10.12 5.14 17.90
CA TYR A 122 10.94 4.09 18.50
C TYR A 122 12.19 3.75 17.67
N GLY A 123 12.50 4.54 16.64
CA GLY A 123 13.72 4.39 15.84
C GLY A 123 13.59 3.53 14.57
N ASP A 124 12.37 3.14 14.18
CA ASP A 124 12.14 2.41 12.93
C ASP A 124 12.25 3.34 11.71
N LYS A 125 13.38 3.27 11.01
CA LYS A 125 13.69 4.09 9.83
C LYS A 125 12.80 3.77 8.62
N GLY A 126 12.42 2.50 8.43
CA GLY A 126 11.52 2.16 7.32
C GLY A 126 10.11 2.66 7.59
N ALA A 127 9.66 2.66 8.84
CA ALA A 127 8.41 3.29 9.24
C ALA A 127 8.42 4.82 9.02
N GLU A 128 9.55 5.50 9.24
CA GLU A 128 9.73 6.91 8.90
C GLU A 128 9.52 7.14 7.39
N GLN A 129 10.16 6.31 6.55
CA GLN A 129 10.00 6.38 5.10
C GLN A 129 8.57 6.10 4.65
N ILE A 130 7.89 5.11 5.25
CA ILE A 130 6.47 4.82 4.97
C ILE A 130 5.60 6.03 5.32
N ALA A 131 5.80 6.63 6.50
CA ALA A 131 5.04 7.79 6.96
C ALA A 131 5.23 9.03 6.07
N GLU A 132 6.44 9.24 5.55
CA GLU A 132 6.73 10.34 4.64
C GLU A 132 6.18 10.07 3.23
N THR A 133 6.28 8.84 2.75
CA THR A 133 5.99 8.51 1.36
C THR A 133 4.49 8.33 1.10
N LEU A 134 3.70 7.94 2.12
CA LEU A 134 2.25 7.75 2.01
C LEU A 134 1.41 8.98 2.41
N ARG A 135 2.04 10.15 2.60
CA ARG A 135 1.35 11.40 2.95
C ARG A 135 0.72 12.10 1.75
#